data_AF-A0A2V7NKJ2-F1
#
_entry.id   AF-A0A2V7NKJ2-F1
#
_cell.length_a   1.000
_cell.length_b   1.000
_cell.length_c   1.000
_cell.angle_alpha   90.00
_cell.angle_beta   90.00
_cell.angle_gamma   90.00
#
_symmetry.space_group_name_H-M   'P 1'
#
loop_
_entity.id
_entity.type
_entity.pdbx_description
1 polymer ?
#
loop_
_entity_poly.entity_id
_entity_poly.type
_entity_poly.pdbx_seq_one_letter_code
_entity_poly.pdbx_strand_id
1 'polypeptide(L)'
;MDMEYTRDLGYCAAKYVLGGGNAAVISLQAGRFVPIPFAAMIDPVTGRARTRRVDITSTRYAIARRYMIRLRRDDFDDPHELARFAATAHVSVEEFRRQFQYLIEEEPPPLVLDAVGERDPGALA
;
A
#
# COMPACT_ATOMS: atom_id res chain seq x y z
N MET A 1 -15.01 -8.95 10.78
CA MET A 1 -14.21 -7.89 10.13
C MET A 1 -14.74 -7.55 8.74
N ASP A 2 -14.45 -8.31 7.67
CA ASP A 2 -14.87 -7.91 6.30
C ASP A 2 -16.38 -7.84 6.10
N MET A 3 -17.12 -8.78 6.70
CA MET A 3 -18.58 -8.79 6.64
C MET A 3 -19.22 -7.57 7.34
N GLU A 4 -18.64 -7.12 8.45
CA GLU A 4 -19.12 -5.93 9.17
C GLU A 4 -18.77 -4.67 8.39
N TYR A 5 -17.54 -4.58 7.89
CA TYR A 5 -17.08 -3.46 7.07
C TYR A 5 -17.94 -3.28 5.81
N THR A 6 -18.24 -4.37 5.11
CA THR A 6 -19.10 -4.35 3.91
C THR A 6 -20.55 -4.03 4.22
N ARG A 7 -21.07 -4.47 5.38
CA ARG A 7 -22.40 -4.08 5.87
C ARG A 7 -22.47 -2.58 6.12
N ASP A 8 -21.47 -2.01 6.78
CA ASP A 8 -21.42 -0.58 7.08
C ASP A 8 -21.31 0.27 5.81
N LEU A 9 -20.51 -0.18 4.83
CA LEU A 9 -20.47 0.44 3.50
C LEU A 9 -21.83 0.40 2.80
N GLY A 10 -22.54 -0.73 2.85
CA GLY A 10 -23.88 -0.87 2.26
C GLY A 10 -24.90 0.08 2.88
N TYR A 11 -24.91 0.19 4.22
CA TYR A 11 -25.75 1.15 4.93
C TYR A 11 -25.43 2.59 4.53
N CYS A 12 -24.14 2.96 4.49
CA CYS A 12 -23.71 4.30 4.09
C CYS A 12 -24.08 4.62 2.64
N ALA A 13 -23.99 3.64 1.74
CA ALA A 13 -24.39 3.78 0.34
C ALA A 13 -25.89 4.07 0.22
N ALA A 14 -26.74 3.28 0.89
CA ALA A 14 -28.18 3.47 0.89
C ALA A 14 -28.54 4.84 1.48
N LYS A 15 -27.97 5.21 2.63
CA LYS A 15 -28.17 6.52 3.26
C LYS A 15 -27.76 7.68 2.33
N TYR A 16 -26.65 7.55 1.62
CA TYR A 16 -26.15 8.59 0.71
C TYR A 16 -27.12 8.81 -0.47
N VAL A 17 -27.58 7.74 -1.11
CA VAL A 17 -28.53 7.84 -2.23
C VAL A 17 -29.91 8.35 -1.77
N LEU A 18 -30.42 7.84 -0.64
CA LEU A 18 -31.69 8.31 -0.07
C LEU A 18 -31.63 9.78 0.37
N GLY A 19 -30.45 10.28 0.74
CA GLY A 19 -30.21 11.70 1.03
C GLY A 19 -30.04 12.59 -0.20
N GLY A 20 -30.26 12.06 -1.41
CA GLY A 20 -30.12 12.80 -2.68
C GLY A 20 -28.70 12.79 -3.26
N GLY A 21 -27.75 12.09 -2.63
CA GLY A 21 -26.41 11.89 -3.16
C GLY A 21 -26.40 10.99 -4.39
N ASN A 22 -25.45 11.22 -5.29
CA ASN A 22 -25.23 10.38 -6.46
C ASN A 22 -23.74 10.35 -6.86
N ALA A 23 -23.41 9.51 -7.84
CA ALA A 23 -22.12 9.48 -8.54
C ALA A 23 -20.87 9.54 -7.63
N ALA A 24 -20.80 8.65 -6.64
CA ALA A 24 -19.68 8.59 -5.70
C ALA A 24 -19.31 7.15 -5.33
N VAL A 25 -18.02 6.93 -5.05
CA VAL A 25 -17.55 5.73 -4.35
C VAL A 25 -17.75 5.94 -2.85
N ILE A 26 -18.33 4.94 -2.19
CA ILE A 26 -18.55 4.94 -0.74
C ILE A 26 -17.30 4.39 -0.07
N SER A 27 -16.72 5.17 0.85
CA SER A 27 -15.53 4.77 1.59
C SER A 27 -15.69 5.04 3.08
N LEU A 28 -14.92 4.29 3.88
CA LEU A 28 -14.73 4.53 5.31
C LEU A 28 -13.26 4.88 5.54
N GLN A 29 -12.99 6.07 6.04
CA GLN A 29 -11.64 6.57 6.30
C GLN A 29 -11.51 6.93 7.78
N ALA A 30 -10.59 6.27 8.47
CA ALA A 30 -10.42 6.42 9.92
C ALA A 30 -11.75 6.29 10.70
N GLY A 31 -12.59 5.32 10.31
CA GLY A 31 -13.90 5.07 10.94
C GLY A 31 -15.00 6.06 10.55
N ARG A 32 -14.75 6.99 9.62
CA ARG A 32 -15.74 7.97 9.16
C ARG A 32 -16.21 7.66 7.76
N PHE A 33 -17.51 7.82 7.51
CA PHE A 33 -18.07 7.76 6.17
C PHE A 33 -17.58 8.95 5.34
N VAL A 34 -16.93 8.66 4.22
CA VAL A 34 -16.42 9.65 3.27
C VAL A 34 -16.87 9.25 1.85
N PRO A 35 -17.87 9.93 1.26
CA PRO A 35 -18.19 9.76 -0.16
C PRO A 35 -17.12 10.42 -1.02
N ILE A 36 -16.61 9.71 -2.03
CA ILE A 36 -15.63 10.22 -2.98
C ILE A 36 -16.34 10.42 -4.33
N PRO A 37 -16.59 11.66 -4.78
CA PRO A 37 -17.26 11.91 -6.04
C PRO A 37 -16.51 11.33 -7.23
N PHE A 38 -17.21 10.78 -8.22
CA PHE A 38 -16.58 10.26 -9.44
C PHE A 38 -15.79 11.35 -10.18
N ALA A 39 -16.24 12.60 -10.18
CA ALA A 39 -15.50 13.70 -10.79
C ALA A 39 -14.10 13.94 -10.18
N ALA A 40 -13.89 13.57 -8.90
CA ALA A 40 -12.58 13.64 -8.26
C ALA A 40 -11.68 12.44 -8.62
N MET A 41 -12.27 11.34 -9.12
CA MET A 41 -11.56 10.10 -9.41
C MET A 41 -11.36 9.88 -10.91
N ILE A 42 -12.24 10.40 -11.76
CA ILE A 42 -12.22 10.19 -13.20
C ILE A 42 -11.43 11.32 -13.88
N ASP A 43 -10.61 10.94 -14.84
CA ASP A 43 -10.01 11.88 -15.79
C ASP A 43 -11.08 12.30 -16.81
N PRO A 44 -11.42 13.60 -16.90
CA PRO A 44 -12.50 14.07 -17.77
C PRO A 44 -12.20 13.90 -19.26
N VAL A 45 -10.94 13.78 -19.66
CA VAL A 45 -10.54 13.62 -21.06
C VAL A 45 -10.63 12.15 -21.48
N THR A 46 -10.19 11.23 -20.63
CA THR A 46 -10.11 9.81 -20.98
C THR A 46 -11.30 8.99 -20.48
N GLY A 47 -12.10 9.52 -19.56
CA GLY A 47 -13.22 8.82 -18.91
C GLY A 47 -12.79 7.69 -17.98
N ARG A 48 -11.49 7.53 -17.72
CA ARG A 48 -10.93 6.47 -16.88
C ARG A 48 -10.62 6.96 -15.48
N ALA A 49 -10.59 6.04 -14.52
CA ALA A 49 -10.09 6.36 -13.19
C ALA A 49 -8.62 6.82 -13.25
N ARG A 50 -8.33 7.92 -12.55
CA ARG A 50 -6.99 8.46 -12.39
C ARG A 50 -6.13 7.46 -11.62
N THR A 51 -5.00 7.07 -12.22
CA THR A 51 -4.03 6.21 -11.54
C THR A 51 -3.23 7.04 -10.54
N ARG A 52 -3.53 6.88 -9.25
CA ARG A 52 -2.69 7.42 -8.17
C ARG A 52 -1.49 6.50 -7.96
N ARG A 53 -0.29 6.97 -8.30
CA ARG A 53 0.94 6.22 -8.02
C ARG A 53 1.18 6.17 -6.52
N VAL A 54 1.78 5.07 -6.07
CA VAL A 54 2.31 4.98 -4.71
C VAL A 54 3.52 5.89 -4.62
N ASP A 55 3.51 6.81 -3.66
CA ASP A 55 4.68 7.59 -3.33
C ASP A 55 5.60 6.74 -2.44
N ILE A 56 6.61 6.14 -3.07
CA ILE A 56 7.62 5.31 -2.41
C ILE A 56 8.60 6.12 -1.56
N THR A 57 8.57 7.45 -1.65
CA THR A 57 9.39 8.37 -0.84
C THR A 57 8.67 8.86 0.42
N SER A 58 7.36 8.58 0.55
CA SER A 58 6.58 8.99 1.72
C SER A 58 6.95 8.22 2.99
N THR A 59 6.82 8.88 4.14
CA THR A 59 7.06 8.26 5.45
C THR A 59 6.08 7.12 5.68
N ARG A 60 4.81 7.31 5.31
CA ARG A 60 3.78 6.27 5.38
C ARG A 60 4.19 5.02 4.62
N TYR A 61 4.72 5.16 3.40
CA TYR A 61 5.18 4.01 2.62
C TYR A 61 6.36 3.32 3.31
N ALA A 62 7.36 4.08 3.77
CA ALA A 62 8.52 3.52 4.44
C ALA A 62 8.17 2.75 5.72
N ILE A 63 7.23 3.27 6.53
CA ILE A 63 6.69 2.58 7.72
C ILE A 63 5.97 1.28 7.31
N ALA A 64 5.02 1.36 6.36
CA ALA A 64 4.29 0.18 5.91
C ALA A 64 5.24 -0.89 5.37
N ARG A 65 6.24 -0.48 4.58
CA ARG A 65 7.29 -1.35 4.05
C ARG A 65 8.12 -1.99 5.16
N ARG A 66 8.41 -1.31 6.28
CA ARG A 66 9.10 -1.93 7.42
C ARG A 66 8.29 -3.01 8.12
N TYR A 67 6.96 -2.93 8.11
CA TYR A 67 6.07 -3.92 8.74
C TYR A 67 5.64 -5.07 7.84
N MET A 68 5.75 -4.93 6.52
CA MET A 68 5.45 -6.03 5.60
C MET A 68 6.39 -7.23 5.83
N ILE A 69 5.81 -8.43 5.83
CA ILE A 69 6.54 -9.70 5.77
C ILE A 69 7.05 -9.84 4.34
N ARG A 70 8.36 -9.76 4.16
CA ARG A 70 9.03 -9.87 2.86
C ARG A 70 10.50 -10.18 3.07
N LEU A 71 11.13 -10.72 2.03
CA LEU A 71 12.58 -10.78 1.95
C LEU A 71 13.17 -9.37 1.84
N ARG A 72 14.29 -9.16 2.51
CA ARG A 72 15.05 -7.90 2.61
C ARG A 72 16.52 -8.17 2.33
N ARG A 73 17.26 -7.12 2.03
CA ARG A 73 18.70 -7.21 1.78
C ARG A 73 19.45 -7.88 2.93
N ASP A 74 19.12 -7.52 4.16
CA ASP A 74 19.68 -8.10 5.38
C ASP A 74 19.49 -9.63 5.45
N ASP A 75 18.41 -10.17 4.88
CA ASP A 75 18.13 -11.62 4.84
C ASP A 75 19.08 -12.39 3.89
N PHE A 76 19.65 -11.70 2.90
CA PHE A 76 20.62 -12.27 1.95
C PHE A 76 22.07 -11.97 2.33
N ASP A 77 22.30 -10.98 3.21
CA ASP A 77 23.62 -10.59 3.72
C ASP A 77 24.05 -11.45 4.91
N ASP A 78 23.11 -12.05 5.65
CA ASP A 78 23.39 -13.05 6.69
C ASP A 78 23.37 -14.48 6.10
N PRO A 79 24.52 -15.18 6.02
CA PRO A 79 24.59 -16.53 5.47
C PRO A 79 23.76 -17.56 6.26
N HIS A 80 23.58 -17.36 7.56
CA HIS A 80 22.79 -18.28 8.39
C HIS A 80 21.29 -18.12 8.09
N GLU A 81 20.79 -16.89 8.04
CA GLU A 81 19.39 -16.61 7.67
C GLU A 81 19.08 -17.13 6.27
N LEU A 82 19.95 -16.81 5.30
CA LEU A 82 19.78 -17.27 3.93
C LEU A 82 19.72 -18.80 3.81
N ALA A 83 20.58 -19.51 4.56
CA ALA A 83 20.56 -20.97 4.61
C ALA A 83 19.25 -21.50 5.20
N ARG A 84 18.68 -20.84 6.23
CA ARG A 84 17.36 -21.22 6.77
C ARG A 84 16.25 -21.04 5.75
N PHE A 85 16.26 -19.95 4.98
CA PHE A 85 15.25 -19.72 3.94
C PHE A 85 15.34 -20.76 2.81
N ALA A 86 16.55 -21.05 2.34
CA ALA A 86 16.79 -22.07 1.32
C ALA A 86 16.33 -23.46 1.80
N ALA A 87 16.65 -23.83 3.04
CA ALA A 87 16.21 -25.10 3.62
C ALA A 87 14.68 -25.19 3.75
N THR A 88 14.03 -24.10 4.16
CA THR A 88 12.56 -24.00 4.26
C THR A 88 11.89 -24.13 2.90
N ALA A 89 12.50 -23.55 1.86
CA ALA A 89 12.05 -23.64 0.47
C ALA A 89 12.49 -24.95 -0.22
N HIS A 90 13.21 -25.84 0.47
CA HIS A 90 13.75 -27.10 -0.06
C HIS A 90 14.61 -26.94 -1.33
N VAL A 91 15.44 -25.90 -1.36
CA VAL A 91 16.39 -25.61 -2.46
C VAL A 91 17.80 -25.36 -1.91
N SER A 92 18.81 -25.35 -2.78
CA SER A 92 20.16 -24.92 -2.39
C SER A 92 20.20 -23.40 -2.17
N VAL A 93 21.24 -22.91 -1.50
CA VAL A 93 21.43 -21.45 -1.29
C VAL A 93 21.63 -20.73 -2.63
N GLU A 94 22.38 -21.32 -3.56
CA GLU A 94 22.61 -20.78 -4.90
C GLU A 94 21.31 -20.70 -5.70
N GLU A 95 20.49 -21.75 -5.61
CA GLU A 95 19.17 -21.79 -6.22
C GLU A 95 18.25 -20.71 -5.64
N PHE A 96 18.22 -20.58 -4.31
CA PHE A 96 17.43 -19.56 -3.63
C PHE A 96 17.84 -18.14 -4.07
N ARG A 97 19.14 -17.85 -4.14
CA ARG A 97 19.66 -16.58 -4.66
C ARG A 97 19.19 -16.35 -6.10
N ARG A 98 19.33 -17.35 -6.98
CA ARG A 98 18.91 -17.23 -8.37
C ARG A 98 17.42 -16.90 -8.50
N GLN A 99 16.59 -17.49 -7.64
CA GLN A 99 15.14 -17.28 -7.68
C GLN A 99 14.69 -15.98 -7.04
N PHE A 100 15.33 -15.49 -5.98
CA PHE A 100 14.75 -14.43 -5.14
C PHE A 100 15.62 -13.19 -4.96
N GLN A 101 16.90 -13.22 -5.33
CA GLN A 101 17.79 -12.06 -5.10
C GLN A 101 17.33 -10.81 -5.87
N TYR A 102 16.67 -10.95 -7.01
CA TYR A 102 16.13 -9.81 -7.77
C TYR A 102 15.10 -8.99 -6.96
N LEU A 103 14.46 -9.58 -5.95
CA LEU A 103 13.45 -8.90 -5.11
C LEU A 103 14.04 -7.81 -4.22
N ILE A 104 15.35 -7.84 -3.96
CA ILE A 104 16.05 -6.92 -3.05
C ILE A 104 16.97 -5.93 -3.78
N GLU A 105 17.15 -6.07 -5.10
CA GLU A 105 17.99 -5.20 -5.92
C GLU A 105 17.48 -3.76 -5.89
N GLU A 106 16.18 -3.57 -6.06
CA GLU A 106 15.52 -2.27 -6.03
C GLU A 106 15.00 -1.90 -4.63
N GLU A 107 15.50 -2.53 -3.56
CA GLU A 107 15.10 -2.17 -2.20
C GLU A 107 15.44 -0.69 -1.90
N PRO A 108 14.42 0.15 -1.61
CA PRO A 108 14.63 1.52 -1.16
C PRO A 108 15.45 1.56 0.14
N PRO A 109 16.15 2.68 0.39
CA PRO A 109 16.93 2.86 1.61
C PRO A 109 16.12 2.57 2.89
N PRO A 110 16.79 2.15 3.98
CA PRO A 110 16.15 2.01 5.28
C PRO A 110 15.45 3.31 5.71
N LEU A 111 14.38 3.18 6.49
CA LEU A 111 13.70 4.32 7.09
C LEU A 111 14.68 5.06 8.02
N VAL A 112 15.04 6.29 7.64
CA VAL A 112 15.80 7.19 8.51
C VAL A 112 14.81 7.89 9.43
N LEU A 113 14.93 7.62 10.74
CA LEU A 113 14.12 8.28 11.77
C LEU A 113 14.76 9.62 12.14
N ASP A 114 14.71 10.59 11.23
CA ASP A 114 15.13 11.96 11.54
C ASP A 114 14.00 12.71 12.26
N ALA A 115 14.39 13.61 13.16
CA ALA A 115 13.45 14.42 13.94
C ALA A 115 12.79 15.49 13.04
N VAL A 116 11.48 15.32 12.81
CA VAL A 116 10.47 16.34 12.45
C VAL A 116 10.34 16.73 10.96
N GLY A 117 9.18 16.37 10.38
CA GLY A 117 8.46 17.18 9.39
C GLY A 117 8.20 16.52 8.02
N GLU A 118 7.07 15.81 7.87
CA GLU A 118 6.60 15.35 6.56
C GLU A 118 6.10 16.55 5.74
N ARG A 119 6.70 16.81 4.58
CA ARG A 119 6.16 17.78 3.60
C ARG A 119 4.94 17.16 2.93
N ASP A 120 3.81 17.83 3.01
CA ASP A 120 2.56 17.44 2.36
C ASP A 120 2.70 17.49 0.82
N PRO A 121 2.68 16.35 0.11
CA PRO A 121 2.73 16.33 -1.35
C PRO A 121 1.39 16.73 -1.99
N GLY A 122 0.33 16.96 -1.21
CA GLY A 122 -1.01 17.39 -1.67
C GLY A 122 -1.18 18.90 -1.87
N ALA A 123 -0.14 19.71 -1.64
CA ALA A 123 -0.21 21.18 -1.74
C ALA A 123 0.13 21.75 -3.13
N LEU A 124 0.31 20.91 -4.16
CA LEU A 124 0.48 21.40 -5.53
C LEU A 124 -0.86 21.32 -6.29
N ALA A 125 -1.31 22.52 -6.65
CA ALA A 125 -2.51 22.94 -7.37
C ALA A 125 -3.07 21.99 -8.45
#